data_AF-A0A7H0H3R9-F1
#
_entry.id   AF-A0A7H0H3R9-F1
#
_cell.length_a   1.000
_cell.length_b   1.000
_cell.length_c   1.000
_cell.angle_alpha   90.00
_cell.angle_beta   90.00
_cell.angle_gamma   90.00
#
_symmetry.space_group_name_H-M   'P 1'
#
loop_
_entity.id
_entity.type
_entity.pdbx_description
1 polymer ?
#
loop_
_entity_poly.entity_id
_entity_poly.type
_entity_poly.pdbx_seq_one_letter_code
_entity_poly.pdbx_strand_id
1 'polypeptide(L)'
;MTGGRRRVWWSTWPGSLGLGVLAFLVAAPGPLAGLAWLVLPDLDSSGLDVEIAAPSPWLTVFAVVQVAAGLVLPVLTARWARKAWLGYVLLGLALCAGVGVVGLVQLGIL
;
A
#
# COMPACT_ATOMS: atom_id res chain seq x y z
N MET A 1 33.92 17.30 25.90
CA MET A 1 33.24 16.09 25.40
C MET A 1 31.91 16.49 24.79
N THR A 2 31.87 16.81 23.50
CA THR A 2 30.62 17.15 22.79
C THR A 2 29.89 15.85 22.46
N GLY A 3 28.95 15.46 23.32
CA GLY A 3 28.07 14.32 23.08
C GLY A 3 27.14 14.59 21.89
N GLY A 4 27.63 14.35 20.68
CA GLY A 4 26.79 14.34 19.48
C GLY A 4 25.75 13.25 19.65
N ARG A 5 24.47 13.62 19.81
CA ARG A 5 23.36 12.65 19.77
C ARG A 5 23.46 11.89 18.45
N ARG A 6 23.93 10.64 18.51
CA ARG A 6 24.02 9.75 17.36
C ARG A 6 22.58 9.61 16.82
N ARG A 7 22.33 10.10 15.60
CA ARG A 7 21.01 9.94 14.97
C ARG A 7 20.70 8.46 14.86
N VAL A 8 19.44 8.10 15.07
CA VAL A 8 19.01 6.72 14.91
C VAL A 8 19.18 6.32 13.45
N TRP A 9 19.73 5.14 13.18
CA TRP A 9 20.16 4.74 11.82
C TRP A 9 19.02 4.85 10.79
N TRP A 10 17.79 4.50 11.16
CA TRP A 10 16.62 4.60 10.29
C TRP A 10 16.16 6.04 10.00
N SER A 11 16.60 7.01 10.81
CA SER A 11 16.32 8.44 10.60
C SER A 11 17.32 9.11 9.65
N THR A 12 18.37 8.40 9.24
CA THR A 12 19.30 8.86 8.20
C THR A 12 18.62 8.85 6.83
N TRP A 13 19.13 9.63 5.89
CA TRP A 13 18.63 9.68 4.52
C TRP A 13 18.52 8.29 3.88
N PRO A 14 19.59 7.45 3.86
CA PRO A 14 19.51 6.10 3.32
C PRO A 14 18.58 5.18 4.12
N GLY A 15 18.55 5.29 5.46
CA GLY A 15 17.66 4.49 6.30
C GLY A 15 16.17 4.78 6.05
N SER A 16 15.82 6.06 5.90
CA SER A 16 14.45 6.48 5.63
C SER A 16 13.96 6.06 4.24
N LEU A 17 14.87 6.04 3.25
CA LEU A 17 14.58 5.48 1.94
C LEU A 17 14.37 3.97 2.00
N GLY A 18 15.24 3.25 2.70
CA GLY A 18 15.09 1.80 2.89
C GLY A 18 13.73 1.44 3.51
N LEU A 19 13.28 2.20 4.52
CA LEU A 19 11.95 2.03 5.10
C LEU A 19 10.81 2.38 4.14
N GLY A 20 10.98 3.40 3.29
CA GLY A 20 10.01 3.70 2.24
C GLY A 20 9.89 2.58 1.22
N VAL A 21 11.01 2.02 0.77
CA VAL A 21 11.02 0.87 -0.15
C VAL A 21 10.40 -0.36 0.50
N LEU A 22 10.77 -0.66 1.76
CA LEU A 22 10.16 -1.76 2.51
C LEU A 22 8.64 -1.59 2.62
N ALA A 23 8.18 -0.38 2.99
CA ALA A 23 6.76 -0.06 3.09
C ALA A 23 6.04 -0.21 1.74
N PHE A 24 6.69 0.19 0.64
CA PHE A 24 6.16 -0.01 -0.70
C PHE A 24 6.04 -1.49 -1.06
N LEU A 25 7.07 -2.30 -0.81
CA LEU A 25 7.03 -3.75 -1.07
C LEU A 25 5.92 -4.43 -0.26
N VAL A 26 5.75 -4.03 1.01
CA VAL A 26 4.68 -4.54 1.86
C VAL A 26 3.30 -4.14 1.34
N ALA A 27 3.13 -2.89 0.89
CA ALA A 27 1.87 -2.41 0.37
C ALA A 27 1.56 -2.92 -1.05
N ALA A 28 2.57 -3.35 -1.83
CA ALA A 28 2.51 -3.62 -3.26
C ALA A 28 1.36 -4.53 -3.74
N PRO A 29 0.93 -5.57 -3.00
CA PRO A 29 -0.23 -6.36 -3.41
C PRO A 29 -1.53 -5.55 -3.52
N GLY A 30 -1.70 -4.51 -2.70
CA GLY A 30 -2.87 -3.62 -2.72
C GLY A 30 -3.04 -2.84 -4.03
N PRO A 31 -2.10 -1.99 -4.45
CA PRO A 31 -2.19 -1.27 -5.71
C PRO A 31 -2.21 -2.23 -6.91
N LEU A 32 -1.58 -3.41 -6.83
CA LEU A 32 -1.69 -4.42 -7.88
C LEU A 32 -3.12 -4.95 -8.02
N ALA A 33 -3.79 -5.30 -6.92
CA ALA A 33 -5.18 -5.73 -6.93
C ALA A 33 -6.12 -4.62 -7.45
N GLY A 34 -5.95 -3.39 -6.96
CA GLY A 34 -6.73 -2.24 -7.43
C GLY A 34 -6.50 -1.92 -8.91
N LEU A 35 -5.25 -1.99 -9.40
CA LEU A 35 -4.96 -1.79 -10.82
C LEU A 35 -5.53 -2.90 -11.70
N ALA A 36 -5.44 -4.16 -11.25
CA ALA A 36 -6.03 -5.28 -11.97
C ALA A 36 -7.54 -5.06 -12.14
N TRP A 37 -8.24 -4.61 -11.10
CA TRP A 37 -9.66 -4.26 -11.16
C TRP A 37 -9.95 -3.11 -12.14
N LEU A 38 -9.13 -2.06 -12.18
CA LEU A 38 -9.38 -0.87 -13.00
C LEU A 38 -9.01 -1.04 -14.48
N VAL A 39 -8.08 -1.95 -14.79
CA VAL A 39 -7.51 -2.09 -16.14
C VAL A 39 -8.08 -3.29 -16.87
N LEU A 40 -8.42 -4.37 -16.16
CA LEU A 40 -8.99 -5.54 -16.82
C LEU A 40 -10.43 -5.23 -17.23
N PRO A 41 -10.78 -5.44 -18.52
CA PRO A 41 -12.14 -5.25 -18.97
C PRO A 41 -13.08 -6.23 -18.25
N ASP A 42 -14.29 -5.78 -17.96
CA ASP A 42 -15.34 -6.63 -17.42
C ASP A 42 -15.52 -7.84 -18.35
N LEU A 43 -15.62 -9.03 -17.76
CA LEU A 43 -15.97 -10.23 -18.51
C LEU A 43 -17.37 -10.04 -19.05
N ASP A 44 -17.48 -9.74 -20.34
CA ASP A 44 -18.75 -9.65 -21.04
C ASP A 44 -19.51 -10.96 -20.78
N SER A 45 -20.75 -10.84 -20.31
CA SER A 45 -21.62 -12.00 -20.03
C SER A 45 -22.10 -12.70 -21.30
N SER A 46 -21.57 -12.33 -22.46
CA SER A 46 -21.84 -12.94 -23.75
C SER A 46 -21.40 -14.41 -23.74
N GLY A 47 -22.33 -15.31 -23.42
CA GLY A 47 -22.11 -16.76 -23.37
C GLY A 47 -22.25 -17.40 -21.99
N LEU A 48 -22.58 -16.64 -20.94
CA LEU A 48 -22.95 -17.19 -19.63
C LEU A 48 -24.48 -17.23 -19.50
N ASP A 49 -25.03 -18.38 -19.07
CA ASP A 49 -26.46 -18.54 -18.76
C ASP A 49 -26.89 -17.79 -17.47
N VAL A 50 -26.00 -16.97 -16.90
CA VAL A 50 -26.20 -16.22 -15.67
C VAL A 50 -25.88 -14.75 -15.92
N GLU A 51 -26.82 -13.88 -15.56
CA GLU A 51 -26.60 -12.43 -15.57
C GLU A 51 -25.58 -12.08 -14.48
N ILE A 52 -24.38 -11.65 -14.90
CA ILE A 52 -23.41 -11.07 -13.97
C ILE A 52 -23.93 -9.69 -13.61
N ALA A 53 -24.38 -9.53 -12.36
CA ALA A 53 -24.79 -8.23 -11.84
C ALA A 53 -23.68 -7.20 -12.07
N ALA A 54 -24.06 -6.02 -12.61
CA ALA A 54 -23.12 -4.95 -12.87
C ALA A 54 -22.32 -4.62 -11.59
N PRO A 55 -20.98 -4.48 -11.68
CA PRO A 55 -20.16 -4.20 -10.52
C PRO A 55 -20.59 -2.90 -9.84
N SER A 56 -20.70 -2.95 -8.51
CA SER A 56 -21.05 -1.77 -7.71
C SER A 56 -20.03 -0.65 -7.93
N PRO A 57 -20.45 0.60 -8.17
CA PRO A 57 -19.52 1.72 -8.38
C PRO A 57 -18.60 1.97 -7.18
N TRP A 58 -18.98 1.48 -5.99
CA TRP A 58 -18.13 1.53 -4.80
C TRP A 58 -16.85 0.70 -4.94
N LEU A 59 -16.86 -0.40 -5.70
CA LEU A 59 -15.67 -1.22 -5.93
C LEU A 59 -14.61 -0.44 -6.70
N THR A 60 -15.03 0.36 -7.68
CA THR A 60 -14.14 1.27 -8.41
C THR A 60 -13.52 2.32 -7.48
N VAL A 61 -14.31 2.90 -6.58
CA VAL A 61 -13.80 3.85 -5.59
C VAL A 61 -12.78 3.18 -4.67
N PHE A 62 -13.07 1.97 -4.18
CA PHE A 62 -12.13 1.22 -3.34
C PHE A 62 -10.83 0.88 -4.08
N ALA A 63 -10.91 0.45 -5.34
CA ALA A 63 -9.74 0.18 -6.16
C ALA A 63 -8.86 1.42 -6.33
N VAL A 64 -9.45 2.59 -6.63
CA VAL A 64 -8.72 3.86 -6.72
C VAL A 64 -8.07 4.23 -5.39
N VAL A 65 -8.80 4.12 -4.29
CA VAL A 65 -8.28 4.40 -2.94
C VAL A 65 -7.12 3.47 -2.60
N GLN A 66 -7.22 2.19 -2.96
CA GLN A 66 -6.19 1.19 -2.70
C GLN A 66 -4.90 1.49 -3.48
N VAL A 67 -5.03 1.88 -4.76
CA VAL A 67 -3.89 2.32 -5.57
C VAL A 67 -3.25 3.58 -4.97
N ALA A 68 -4.06 4.58 -4.62
CA ALA A 68 -3.57 5.80 -4.01
C ALA A 68 -2.88 5.54 -2.67
N ALA A 69 -3.45 4.70 -1.81
CA ALA A 69 -2.88 4.34 -0.52
C ALA A 69 -1.55 3.58 -0.67
N GLY A 70 -1.46 2.65 -1.62
CA GLY A 70 -0.24 1.91 -1.94
C GLY A 70 0.92 2.77 -2.40
N LEU A 71 0.65 3.96 -2.96
CA LEU A 71 1.66 4.93 -3.38
C LEU A 71 1.98 5.97 -2.30
N VAL A 72 0.96 6.46 -1.60
CA VAL A 72 1.09 7.56 -0.62
C VAL A 72 1.68 7.08 0.70
N LEU A 73 1.24 5.93 1.23
CA LEU A 73 1.68 5.45 2.54
C LEU A 73 3.18 5.14 2.61
N PRO A 74 3.83 4.56 1.59
CA PRO A 74 5.28 4.38 1.61
C PRO A 74 6.06 5.70 1.66
N VAL A 75 5.60 6.71 0.91
CA VAL A 75 6.20 8.05 0.91
C VAL A 75 6.04 8.72 2.28
N LEU A 76 4.85 8.61 2.88
CA LEU A 76 4.61 9.09 4.24
C LEU A 76 5.47 8.36 5.26
N THR A 77 5.63 7.04 5.13
CA THR A 77 6.48 6.22 6.01
C THR A 77 7.94 6.69 5.96
N ALA A 78 8.49 6.93 4.76
CA ALA A 78 9.83 7.50 4.61
C ALA A 78 9.95 8.92 5.22
N ARG A 79 8.94 9.77 5.00
CA ARG A 79 8.90 11.12 5.59
C ARG A 79 8.83 11.08 7.12
N TRP A 80 8.07 10.15 7.68
CA TRP A 80 7.92 9.97 9.12
C TRP A 80 9.16 9.36 9.77
N ALA A 81 9.85 8.45 9.08
CA ALA A 81 11.14 7.90 9.54
C ALA A 81 12.18 8.99 9.84
N ARG A 82 12.18 10.07 9.03
CA ARG A 82 13.06 11.24 9.25
C ARG A 82 12.77 12.03 10.53
N LYS A 83 11.55 11.92 11.10
CA LYS A 83 11.19 12.56 12.38
C LYS A 83 11.74 11.80 13.60
N ALA A 84 12.44 10.67 13.39
CA ALA A 84 13.06 9.84 14.43
C ALA A 84 12.08 9.33 15.52
N TRP A 85 10.79 9.28 15.22
CA TRP A 85 9.75 8.76 16.11
C TRP A 85 9.35 7.36 15.67
N LEU A 86 9.64 6.35 16.50
CA LEU A 86 9.37 4.94 16.19
C LEU A 86 7.87 4.69 15.96
N GLY A 87 7.00 5.35 16.71
CA GLY A 87 5.54 5.20 16.58
C GLY A 87 5.02 5.52 15.18
N TYR A 88 5.53 6.57 14.53
CA TYR A 88 5.09 6.90 13.17
C TYR A 88 5.62 5.92 12.12
N VAL A 89 6.82 5.36 12.32
CA VAL A 89 7.37 4.34 11.42
C VAL A 89 6.54 3.06 11.51
N LEU A 90 6.23 2.62 12.73
CA LEU A 90 5.38 1.44 12.95
C LEU A 90 3.97 1.65 12.42
N LEU A 91 3.38 2.84 12.63
CA LEU A 91 2.07 3.17 12.06
C LEU A 91 2.10 3.12 10.53
N GLY A 92 3.10 3.71 9.90
CA GLY A 92 3.25 3.67 8.43
C GLY A 92 3.37 2.25 7.89
N LEU A 93 4.20 1.42 8.54
CA LEU A 93 4.34 0.01 8.18
C LEU A 93 3.05 -0.79 8.42
N ALA A 94 2.35 -0.56 9.52
CA ALA A 94 1.08 -1.23 9.82
C ALA A 94 -0.01 -0.88 8.79
N LEU A 95 -0.10 0.40 8.39
CA LEU A 95 -1.02 0.83 7.34
C LEU A 95 -0.66 0.22 5.98
N CYS A 96 0.62 0.18 5.63
CA CYS A 96 1.08 -0.49 4.41
C CYS A 96 0.77 -1.99 4.43
N ALA A 97 0.99 -2.65 5.57
CA ALA A 97 0.67 -4.06 5.76
C ALA A 97 -0.84 -4.31 5.62
N GLY A 98 -1.70 -3.45 6.17
CA GLY A 98 -3.14 -3.54 5.98
C GLY A 98 -3.54 -3.48 4.50
N VAL A 99 -2.98 -2.52 3.74
CA VAL A 99 -3.23 -2.40 2.29
C VAL A 99 -2.75 -3.64 1.54
N GLY A 100 -1.56 -4.15 1.88
CA GLY A 100 -1.00 -5.36 1.29
C GLY A 100 -1.85 -6.61 1.57
N VAL A 101 -2.26 -6.82 2.83
CA VAL A 101 -3.13 -7.94 3.24
C VAL A 101 -4.46 -7.91 2.49
N VAL A 102 -5.11 -6.74 2.40
CA VAL A 102 -6.36 -6.60 1.65
C VAL A 102 -6.14 -6.96 0.17
N GLY A 103 -5.04 -6.51 -0.43
CA GLY A 103 -4.70 -6.87 -1.81
C GLY A 103 -4.46 -8.37 -2.00
N LEU A 104 -3.76 -9.02 -1.07
CA LEU A 104 -3.52 -10.47 -1.12
C LEU A 104 -4.81 -11.28 -1.03
N VAL A 105 -5.74 -10.87 -0.15
CA VAL A 105 -7.07 -11.49 -0.05
C VAL A 105 -7.86 -11.32 -1.34
N GLN A 106 -7.84 -10.12 -1.94
CA GLN A 106 -8.53 -9.86 -3.22
C GLN A 106 -7.95 -10.66 -4.38
N LEU A 107 -6.64 -10.93 -4.37
CA LEU A 107 -5.96 -11.78 -5.34
C LEU A 107 -6.16 -13.28 -5.07
N GLY A 108 -6.83 -13.67 -3.98
CA GLY A 108 -7.04 -15.07 -3.59
C GLY A 108 -5.78 -15.79 -3.11
N ILE A 109 -4.76 -15.04 -2.66
CA ILE A 109 -3.50 -15.59 -2.16
C ILE A 109 -3.58 -15.89 -0.66
N LEU A 110 -4.40 -15.12 0.08
CA LEU A 110 -4.64 -15.24 1.52
C LEU A 110 -6.10 -15.62 1.82
#